data_AF-A0A852YJT1-F1
#
_entry.id   AF-A0A852YJT1-F1
#
_cell.length_a   1.000
_cell.length_b   1.000
_cell.length_c   1.000
_cell.angle_alpha   90.00
_cell.angle_beta   90.00
_cell.angle_gamma   90.00
#
_symmetry.space_group_name_H-M   'P 1'
#
loop_
_entity.id
_entity.type
_entity.pdbx_description
1 polymer ?
#
loop_
_entity_poly.entity_id
_entity_poly.type
_entity_poly.pdbx_seq_one_letter_code
_entity_poly.pdbx_strand_id
1 'polypeptide(L)' 'MYAALWRVLPGPWWVRVLILVVVFAAITVALIMWVFPWFDQFVAPQDVTVGDQQ' A
#
# COMPACT_ATOMS: atom_id res chain seq x y z
N MET A 1 -12.43 -15.49 -17.47
CA MET A 1 -11.45 -14.41 -17.24
C MET A 1 -10.77 -14.45 -15.86
N TYR A 2 -11.35 -15.03 -14.80
CA TYR A 2 -10.60 -15.32 -13.55
C TYR A 2 -9.71 -16.58 -13.60
N ALA A 3 -9.93 -17.45 -14.58
CA ALA A 3 -9.20 -18.71 -14.73
C ALA A 3 -7.71 -18.54 -15.07
N ALA A 4 -7.31 -17.41 -15.68
CA ALA A 4 -5.90 -17.15 -15.99
C ALA A 4 -5.10 -16.84 -14.71
N LEU A 5 -5.67 -16.01 -13.82
CA LEU A 5 -5.07 -15.70 -12.52
C LEU A 5 -4.95 -16.97 -11.65
N TRP A 6 -6.00 -17.81 -11.62
CA TRP A 6 -6.00 -19.09 -10.92
C TRP A 6 -5.17 -20.20 -11.60
N ARG A 7 -4.56 -19.95 -12.76
CA ARG A 7 -3.63 -20.88 -13.42
C ARG A 7 -2.17 -20.51 -13.20
N VAL A 8 -1.87 -19.22 -13.02
CA VAL A 8 -0.51 -18.72 -12.76
C VAL A 8 -0.10 -18.90 -11.31
N LEU A 9 -1.02 -18.79 -10.35
CA LEU A 9 -0.67 -18.98 -8.93
C LEU A 9 -0.50 -20.49 -8.60
N PRO A 10 0.71 -20.93 -8.20
CA PRO A 10 0.95 -22.32 -7.84
C PRO A 10 0.29 -22.66 -6.49
N GLY A 11 -0.16 -23.90 -6.37
CA GLY A 11 -0.62 -24.46 -5.10
C GLY A 11 -2.14 -24.43 -4.84
N PRO A 12 -2.57 -25.08 -3.75
CA PRO A 12 -3.97 -25.14 -3.32
C PRO A 12 -4.56 -23.75 -3.02
N TRP A 13 -5.89 -23.68 -3.00
CA TRP A 13 -6.64 -22.41 -2.93
C TRP A 13 -6.22 -21.49 -1.76
N TRP A 14 -5.79 -22.05 -0.62
CA TRP A 14 -5.31 -21.27 0.53
C TRP A 14 -3.95 -20.59 0.29
N VAL A 15 -3.05 -21.22 -0.47
CA VAL A 15 -1.74 -20.63 -0.83
C VAL A 15 -1.95 -19.38 -1.68
N ARG A 16 -2.93 -19.44 -2.58
CA ARG A 16 -3.27 -18.32 -3.46
C ARG A 16 -3.79 -17.12 -2.66
N VAL A 17 -4.65 -17.38 -1.67
CA VAL A 17 -5.14 -16.34 -0.75
C VAL A 17 -3.98 -15.73 0.01
N LEU A 18 -3.06 -16.55 0.55
CA LEU A 18 -1.90 -16.05 1.27
C LEU A 18 -1.00 -15.17 0.40
N ILE A 19 -0.72 -15.59 -0.85
CA ILE A 19 0.04 -14.79 -1.82
C ILE A 19 -0.65 -13.44 -2.06
N LEU A 20 -1.96 -13.42 -2.29
CA LEU A 20 -2.70 -12.19 -2.52
C LEU A 20 -2.62 -11.25 -1.31
N VAL A 21 -2.76 -11.79 -0.10
CA VAL A 21 -2.64 -11.02 1.15
C VAL A 21 -1.22 -10.44 1.29
N VAL A 22 -0.18 -11.23 1.04
CA VAL A 22 1.21 -10.78 1.10
C VAL A 22 1.48 -9.68 0.08
N VAL A 23 1.02 -9.84 -1.16
CA VAL A 23 1.16 -8.82 -2.21
C VAL A 23 0.45 -7.53 -1.81
N PHE A 24 -0.77 -7.62 -1.28
CA PHE A 24 -1.52 -6.46 -0.82
C PHE A 24 -0.82 -5.74 0.34
N ALA A 25 -0.31 -6.50 1.32
CA ALA A 25 0.45 -5.96 2.44
C ALA A 25 1.74 -5.29 1.95
N ALA A 26 2.48 -5.93 1.03
CA ALA A 26 3.69 -5.38 0.44
C ALA A 26 3.42 -4.06 -0.31
N ILE A 27 2.32 -3.99 -1.07
CA ILE A 27 1.90 -2.75 -1.74
C ILE A 27 1.60 -1.66 -0.73
N THR A 28 0.84 -1.95 0.33
CA THR A 28 0.50 -0.98 1.38
C THR A 28 1.74 -0.46 2.09
N VAL A 29 2.67 -1.34 2.46
CA VAL A 29 3.95 -0.95 3.07
C VAL A 29 4.78 -0.13 2.09
N ALA A 30 4.82 -0.51 0.81
CA ALA A 30 5.54 0.22 -0.22
C ALA A 30 4.99 1.66 -0.37
N LEU A 31 3.67 1.80 -0.39
CA LEU A 31 2.98 3.09 -0.45
C LEU A 31 3.31 3.97 0.75
N ILE A 32 3.25 3.42 1.97
CA ILE A 32 3.51 4.21 3.19
C ILE A 32 4.99 4.58 3.31
N MET A 33 5.90 3.65 3.07
CA MET A 33 7.32 3.87 3.35
C MET A 33 8.07 4.59 2.23
N TRP A 34 7.61 4.49 0.97
CA TRP A 34 8.29 5.13 -0.17
C TRP A 34 7.43 6.16 -0.89
N VAL A 35 6.17 5.85 -1.18
CA VAL A 35 5.33 6.76 -1.98
C VAL A 35 4.91 7.97 -1.15
N PHE A 36 4.53 7.78 0.11
CA PHE A 36 4.15 8.87 1.00
C PHE A 36 5.26 9.92 1.18
N PRO A 37 6.51 9.58 1.57
CA PRO A 37 7.56 10.59 1.70
C PRO A 37 7.92 11.26 0.36
N TRP A 38 7.82 10.52 -0.75
CA TRP A 38 7.95 11.14 -2.07
C TRP A 38 6.78 12.08 -2.39
N PHE A 39 5.57 11.80 -1.94
CA PHE A 39 4.40 12.63 -2.20
C PHE A 39 4.31 13.86 -1.28
N ASP A 40 4.80 13.74 -0.05
CA ASP A 40 4.80 14.79 0.98
C ASP A 40 5.46 16.09 0.48
N GLN A 41 6.46 15.99 -0.42
CA GLN A 41 7.09 17.16 -1.03
C GLN A 41 6.14 18.06 -1.83
N PHE A 42 4.99 17.53 -2.28
CA PHE A 42 4.00 18.26 -3.05
C PHE A 42 2.84 18.79 -2.18
N VAL A 43 2.77 18.37 -0.92
CA VAL A 43 1.74 18.79 0.02
C VAL A 43 2.21 20.07 0.71
N ALA A 44 1.45 21.15 0.58
CA ALA A 44 1.76 22.39 1.29
C ALA A 44 1.66 22.16 2.82
N PRO A 45 2.57 22.74 3.63
CA PRO A 45 2.48 22.69 5.08
C PRO A 45 1.06 23.06 5.52
N GLN A 46 0.42 22.16 6.27
CA GLN A 46 -0.88 22.43 6.85
C GLN A 46 -0.62 23.32 8.08
N ASP A 47 -0.84 24.63 7.98
CA ASP A 47 -0.67 25.53 9.13
C ASP A 47 -1.63 25.11 10.25
N VAL A 48 -1.09 24.55 11.33
CA VAL A 48 -1.83 24.24 12.54
C VAL A 48 -2.23 25.55 13.22
N THR A 49 -3.49 25.94 13.04
CA THR A 49 -4.05 27.20 13.56
C THR A 49 -4.23 27.23 15.09
N VAL A 50 -3.79 26.18 15.80
CA VAL A 50 -3.78 26.10 17.26
C VAL A 50 -2.39 25.67 17.71
N GLY A 51 -1.51 26.64 17.96
CA GLY A 51 -0.15 26.41 18.44
C GLY A 51 0.83 27.56 18.24
N ASP A 52 0.57 28.46 17.29
CA ASP A 52 1.41 29.64 17.02
C ASP A 52 1.08 30.82 17.97
N GLN A 53 1.16 30.54 19.27
CA GLN A 53 1.06 31.55 20.33
C GLN A 53 2.32 31.43 21.20
N GLN A 54 3.46 31.88 20.67
CA GLN A 54 4.62 32.29 21.45
C GLN A 54 4.94 33.75 21.16
#